data_AF-R6QZL9-F1
#
_entry.id   AF-R6QZL9-F1
#
_cell.length_a   1.000
_cell.length_b   1.000
_cell.length_c   1.000
_cell.angle_alpha   90.00
_cell.angle_beta   90.00
_cell.angle_gamma   90.00
#
_symmetry.space_group_name_H-M   'P 1'
#
loop_
_entity.id
_entity.type
_entity.pdbx_description
1 polymer ?
#
loop_
_entity_poly.entity_id
_entity_poly.type
_entity_poly.pdbx_seq_one_letter_code
_entity_poly.pdbx_strand_id
1 'polypeptide(L)'
;MKANFYYNYKSLGDVLLIVIDENKIPTSYIKDNDIVLIYHDKDLIGINYFNISSICKIKGIGQIYSLPSLLLKIINDKLTKYQVAIEENTIFLVGKIIEKELGKVKIDLNNEIIILDDNNYDINKLCVIKVDSKINKICSFKDLKISSSNDIVYLEENEAKVGQNFYISKGV
;
A
#
# COMPACT_ATOMS: atom_id res chain seq x y z
N MET A 1 13.51 -0.18 0.08
CA MET A 1 13.15 -1.54 -0.35
C MET A 1 11.64 -1.73 -0.24
N LYS A 2 11.01 -2.47 -1.16
CA LYS A 2 9.58 -2.81 -1.07
C LYS A 2 9.36 -4.00 -0.14
N ALA A 3 8.21 -4.03 0.53
CA ALA A 3 7.85 -5.13 1.40
C ALA A 3 6.33 -5.33 1.46
N ASN A 4 5.93 -6.57 1.68
CA ASN A 4 4.58 -6.93 2.06
C ASN A 4 4.49 -6.98 3.59
N PHE A 5 3.36 -6.55 4.14
CA PHE A 5 3.15 -6.51 5.57
C PHE A 5 2.05 -7.50 5.94
N TYR A 6 2.25 -8.26 7.01
CA TYR A 6 1.24 -9.19 7.53
C TYR A 6 1.15 -9.08 9.03
N TYR A 7 -0.05 -9.21 9.57
CA TYR A 7 -0.28 -9.23 11.00
C TYR A 7 -1.36 -10.26 11.33
N ASN A 8 -1.09 -11.15 12.27
CA ASN A 8 -2.08 -12.12 12.73
C ASN A 8 -1.92 -12.40 14.23
N TYR A 9 -2.59 -11.58 15.03
CA TYR A 9 -2.59 -11.75 16.48
C TYR A 9 -3.19 -13.06 16.97
N LYS A 10 -4.00 -13.75 16.15
CA LYS A 10 -4.62 -15.03 16.53
C LYS A 10 -3.66 -16.21 16.40
N SER A 11 -2.81 -16.24 15.37
CA SER A 11 -1.92 -17.38 15.12
C SER A 11 -0.46 -17.10 15.43
N LEU A 12 0.01 -15.87 15.24
CA LEU A 12 1.42 -15.48 15.40
C LEU A 12 1.67 -14.60 16.63
N GLY A 13 0.60 -14.19 17.30
CA GLY A 13 0.67 -13.21 18.39
C GLY A 13 0.90 -11.79 17.87
N ASP A 14 1.27 -10.88 18.77
CA ASP A 14 1.49 -9.47 18.47
C ASP A 14 2.80 -9.26 17.69
N VAL A 15 2.78 -9.62 16.41
CA VAL A 15 3.94 -9.58 15.52
C VAL A 15 3.52 -9.05 14.15
N LEU A 16 4.13 -7.95 13.73
CA LEU A 16 4.09 -7.48 12.36
C LEU A 16 5.20 -8.18 11.57
N LEU A 17 4.81 -8.98 10.59
CA LEU A 17 5.73 -9.56 9.62
C LEU A 17 5.92 -8.58 8.46
N ILE A 18 7.17 -8.32 8.12
CA ILE A 18 7.58 -7.49 6.99
C ILE A 18 8.35 -8.41 6.05
N VAL A 19 7.74 -8.81 4.95
CA VAL A 19 8.29 -9.76 3.97
C VAL A 19 8.86 -8.98 2.79
N ILE A 20 10.17 -9.07 2.59
CA ILE A 20 10.88 -8.35 1.51
C ILE A 20 10.98 -9.25 0.28
N ASP A 21 11.27 -10.54 0.46
CA ASP A 21 11.33 -11.54 -0.61
C ASP A 21 10.68 -12.85 -0.17
N GLU A 22 9.48 -13.12 -0.69
CA GLU A 22 8.69 -14.31 -0.38
C GLU A 22 9.19 -15.59 -1.07
N ASN A 23 10.09 -15.46 -2.06
CA ASN A 23 10.60 -16.59 -2.84
C ASN A 23 11.87 -17.20 -2.24
N LYS A 24 12.47 -16.56 -1.23
CA LYS A 24 13.70 -17.01 -0.58
C LYS A 24 13.40 -17.69 0.76
N ILE A 25 14.11 -18.79 1.02
CA ILE A 25 13.99 -19.55 2.28
C ILE A 25 14.98 -18.97 3.30
N PRO A 26 14.58 -18.70 4.55
CA PRO A 26 15.51 -18.24 5.59
C PRO A 26 16.67 -19.22 5.81
N THR A 27 17.91 -18.72 5.85
CA THR A 27 19.09 -19.50 6.26
C THR A 27 19.69 -19.02 7.58
N SER A 28 19.43 -17.77 7.98
CA SER A 28 19.85 -17.24 9.29
C SER A 28 18.95 -16.12 9.78
N TYR A 29 19.11 -15.75 11.06
CA TYR A 29 18.41 -14.61 11.66
C TYR A 29 19.29 -13.89 12.67
N ILE A 30 18.99 -12.61 12.88
CA ILE A 30 19.58 -11.77 13.94
C ILE A 30 18.42 -11.23 14.79
N LYS A 31 18.46 -11.49 16.09
CA LYS A 31 17.46 -10.97 17.04
C LYS A 31 18.07 -9.84 17.88
N ASP A 32 17.37 -8.72 17.94
CA ASP A 32 17.70 -7.58 18.80
C ASP A 32 16.39 -6.99 19.34
N ASN A 33 16.13 -7.25 20.63
CA ASN A 33 14.91 -6.88 21.34
C ASN A 33 13.64 -7.37 20.60
N ASP A 34 12.78 -6.43 20.23
CA ASP A 34 11.51 -6.66 19.54
C ASP A 34 11.68 -6.83 18.02
N ILE A 35 12.90 -6.80 17.49
CA ILE A 35 13.15 -6.94 16.06
C ILE A 35 13.93 -8.22 15.80
N VAL A 36 13.45 -9.01 14.84
CA VAL A 36 14.21 -10.12 14.24
C VAL A 36 14.39 -9.83 12.77
N LEU A 37 15.63 -9.75 12.33
CA LEU A 37 16.03 -9.65 10.93
C LEU A 37 16.26 -11.05 10.38
N ILE A 38 15.68 -11.36 9.22
CA ILE A 38 15.68 -12.69 8.60
C ILE A 38 16.46 -12.62 7.30
N TYR A 39 17.44 -13.53 7.13
CA TYR A 39 18.35 -13.51 6.00
C TYR A 39 18.30 -14.81 5.20
N HIS A 40 18.49 -14.68 3.89
CA HIS A 40 18.95 -15.76 3.02
C HIS A 40 20.40 -15.46 2.64
N ASP A 41 21.32 -16.23 3.20
CA ASP A 41 22.75 -16.03 3.18
C ASP A 41 23.13 -14.64 3.73
N LYS A 42 23.32 -13.66 2.85
CA LYS A 42 23.64 -12.27 3.22
C LYS A 42 22.52 -11.29 2.91
N ASP A 43 21.48 -11.73 2.20
CA ASP A 43 20.37 -10.89 1.78
C ASP A 43 19.30 -10.83 2.87
N LEU A 44 18.89 -9.62 3.26
CA LEU A 44 17.74 -9.45 4.15
C LEU A 44 16.46 -9.75 3.38
N ILE A 45 15.72 -10.77 3.82
CA ILE A 45 14.49 -11.25 3.15
C ILE A 45 13.22 -10.98 3.95
N GLY A 46 13.35 -10.66 5.23
CA GLY A 46 12.20 -10.32 6.07
C GLY A 46 12.58 -9.77 7.44
N ILE A 47 11.58 -9.25 8.14
CA ILE A 47 11.71 -8.68 9.47
C ILE A 47 10.46 -9.06 10.26
N ASN A 48 10.64 -9.55 11.48
CA ASN A 48 9.54 -9.69 12.44
C ASN A 48 9.67 -8.58 13.48
N TYR A 49 8.64 -7.75 13.59
CA TYR A 49 8.51 -6.72 14.61
C TYR A 49 7.51 -7.21 15.66
N PHE A 50 8.01 -7.59 16.83
CA PHE A 50 7.24 -8.03 17.99
C PHE A 50 6.69 -6.85 18.79
N ASN A 51 5.59 -7.07 19.53
CA ASN A 51 4.97 -6.07 20.39
C ASN A 51 4.53 -4.81 19.62
N ILE A 52 4.11 -4.95 18.36
CA ILE A 52 3.72 -3.82 17.50
C ILE A 52 2.47 -3.10 18.06
N SER A 53 1.64 -3.80 18.84
CA SER A 53 0.48 -3.20 19.52
C SER A 53 0.83 -2.10 20.52
N SER A 54 2.08 -2.05 21.01
CA SER A 54 2.58 -0.95 21.84
C SER A 54 2.73 0.37 21.08
N ILE A 55 2.85 0.30 19.75
CA ILE A 55 3.00 1.46 18.85
C ILE A 55 1.66 1.77 18.17
N CYS A 56 0.96 0.75 17.67
CA CYS A 56 -0.31 0.94 16.98
C CYS A 56 -1.26 -0.25 17.16
N LYS A 57 -2.56 0.01 17.31
CA LYS A 57 -3.55 -1.05 17.36
C LYS A 57 -3.93 -1.50 15.96
N ILE A 58 -3.38 -2.63 15.52
CA ILE A 58 -3.78 -3.29 14.27
C ILE A 58 -4.95 -4.24 14.58
N LYS A 59 -6.13 -3.96 14.01
CA LYS A 59 -7.34 -4.79 14.18
C LYS A 59 -7.51 -5.85 13.09
N GLY A 60 -6.84 -5.68 11.96
CA GLY A 60 -6.89 -6.61 10.82
C GLY A 60 -6.16 -7.92 11.10
N ILE A 61 -6.48 -8.95 10.31
CA ILE A 61 -5.80 -10.25 10.30
C ILE A 61 -5.40 -10.55 8.87
N GLY A 62 -4.16 -10.96 8.64
CA GLY A 62 -3.61 -11.26 7.32
C GLY A 62 -2.77 -10.12 6.76
N GLN A 63 -2.80 -9.96 5.43
CA GLN A 63 -2.00 -8.96 4.73
C GLN A 63 -2.50 -7.54 5.01
N ILE A 64 -1.57 -6.64 5.35
CA ILE A 64 -1.79 -5.21 5.49
C ILE A 64 -1.36 -4.57 4.17
N TYR A 65 -2.35 -4.20 3.37
CA TYR A 65 -2.12 -3.63 2.04
C TYR A 65 -1.65 -2.17 2.08
N SER A 66 -2.02 -1.45 3.13
CA SER A 66 -1.66 -0.06 3.35
C SER A 66 -1.29 0.14 4.81
N LEU A 67 -0.09 0.67 5.04
CA LEU A 67 0.25 1.25 6.34
C LEU A 67 0.09 2.77 6.25
N PRO A 68 -0.50 3.40 7.29
CA PRO A 68 -0.43 4.85 7.41
C PRO A 68 1.01 5.34 7.36
N SER A 69 1.30 6.42 6.62
CA SER A 69 2.65 6.98 6.47
C SER A 69 3.35 7.26 7.81
N LEU A 70 2.59 7.70 8.81
CA LEU A 70 3.10 7.91 10.17
C LEU A 70 3.61 6.60 10.80
N LEU A 71 2.88 5.50 10.64
CA LEU A 71 3.28 4.20 11.16
C LEU A 71 4.51 3.67 10.43
N LEU A 72 4.57 3.81 9.11
CA LEU A 72 5.76 3.42 8.34
C LEU A 72 6.98 4.24 8.77
N LYS A 73 6.82 5.54 9.00
CA LYS A 73 7.90 6.39 9.53
C LYS A 73 8.42 5.87 10.86
N ILE A 74 7.54 5.55 11.81
CA ILE A 74 7.93 4.99 13.11
C ILE A 74 8.67 3.65 12.95
N ILE A 75 8.20 2.79 12.04
CA ILE A 75 8.88 1.53 11.72
C ILE A 75 10.28 1.80 11.16
N ASN A 76 10.41 2.69 10.17
CA ASN A 76 11.70 3.05 9.57
C ASN A 76 12.67 3.69 10.57
N ASP A 77 12.19 4.54 11.49
CA ASP A 77 13.00 5.12 12.55
C ASP A 77 13.63 4.02 13.43
N LYS A 78 12.87 2.96 13.75
CA LYS A 78 13.38 1.79 14.49
C LYS A 78 14.36 0.94 13.67
N LEU A 79 14.18 0.89 12.36
CA LEU A 79 15.02 0.10 11.45
C LEU A 79 16.30 0.82 11.01
N THR A 80 16.41 2.12 11.25
CA THR A 80 17.57 2.95 10.86
C THR A 80 18.89 2.40 11.41
N LYS A 81 18.90 1.87 12.64
CA LYS A 81 20.10 1.26 13.24
C LYS A 81 20.61 0.02 12.50
N TYR A 82 19.75 -0.62 11.69
CA TYR A 82 20.11 -1.76 10.84
C TYR A 82 20.36 -1.34 9.39
N GLN A 83 20.35 -0.04 9.09
CA GLN A 83 20.50 0.52 7.74
C GLN A 83 19.42 0.01 6.77
N VAL A 84 18.23 -0.25 7.30
CA VAL A 84 17.07 -0.71 6.53
C VAL A 84 16.07 0.43 6.39
N ALA A 85 15.62 0.67 5.15
CA ALA A 85 14.56 1.63 4.83
C ALA A 85 13.50 0.97 3.95
N ILE A 86 12.30 0.81 4.49
CA ILE A 86 11.15 0.27 3.78
C ILE A 86 10.42 1.41 3.07
N GLU A 87 10.15 1.22 1.78
CA GLU A 87 9.43 2.17 0.95
C GLU A 87 7.94 2.13 1.26
N GLU A 88 7.27 3.27 1.08
CA GLU A 88 5.81 3.30 1.07
C GLU A 88 5.29 2.40 -0.06
N ASN A 89 4.30 1.56 0.27
CA ASN A 89 3.59 0.83 -0.75
C ASN A 89 2.67 1.81 -1.49
N THR A 90 2.71 1.76 -2.81
CA THR A 90 1.71 2.41 -3.65
C THR A 90 0.33 1.84 -3.33
N ILE A 91 -0.62 2.71 -3.02
CA ILE A 91 -2.01 2.32 -2.76
C ILE A 91 -2.83 2.70 -4.00
N PHE A 92 -3.73 1.81 -4.40
CA PHE A 92 -4.76 2.13 -5.38
C PHE A 92 -6.09 2.24 -4.65
N LEU A 93 -6.77 3.36 -4.81
CA LEU A 93 -8.08 3.63 -4.22
C LEU A 93 -9.11 3.85 -5.32
N VAL A 94 -10.38 3.60 -5.00
CA VAL A 94 -11.50 4.01 -5.86
C VAL A 94 -11.92 5.41 -5.47
N GLY A 95 -11.94 6.33 -6.42
CA GLY A 95 -12.45 7.69 -6.25
C GLY A 95 -13.64 7.98 -7.14
N LYS A 96 -14.41 9.02 -6.83
CA LYS A 96 -15.47 9.56 -7.70
C LYS A 96 -15.11 10.95 -8.18
N ILE A 97 -15.11 11.16 -9.49
CA ILE A 97 -14.87 12.49 -10.07
C ILE A 97 -16.13 13.33 -9.86
N ILE A 98 -16.09 14.28 -8.94
CA ILE A 98 -17.28 15.03 -8.50
C ILE A 98 -17.42 16.40 -9.15
N GLU A 99 -16.31 17.01 -9.57
CA GLU A 99 -16.33 18.39 -10.08
C GLU A 99 -15.17 18.65 -11.04
N LYS A 100 -15.40 19.56 -11.98
CA LYS A 100 -14.38 20.08 -12.90
C LYS A 100 -14.41 21.60 -12.88
N GLU A 101 -13.26 22.22 -12.63
CA GLU A 101 -13.14 23.67 -12.59
C GLU A 101 -11.72 24.09 -12.99
N LEU A 102 -11.61 25.08 -13.89
CA LEU A 102 -10.34 25.72 -14.26
C LEU A 102 -9.21 24.74 -14.63
N GLY A 103 -9.53 23.70 -15.41
CA GLY A 103 -8.54 22.68 -15.84
C GLY A 103 -8.11 21.73 -14.72
N LYS A 104 -8.87 21.67 -13.62
CA LYS A 104 -8.67 20.72 -12.52
C LYS A 104 -9.90 19.83 -12.36
N VAL A 105 -9.68 18.62 -11.83
CA VAL A 105 -10.73 17.72 -11.36
C VAL A 105 -10.66 17.53 -9.85
N LYS A 106 -11.80 17.58 -9.17
CA LYS A 106 -11.94 17.18 -7.77
C LYS A 106 -12.42 15.75 -7.70
N ILE A 107 -11.75 14.97 -6.89
CA ILE A 107 -12.02 13.55 -6.74
C ILE A 107 -12.28 13.24 -5.29
N ASP A 108 -13.45 12.68 -5.03
CA ASP A 108 -13.86 12.21 -3.71
C ASP A 108 -13.29 10.82 -3.44
N LEU A 109 -12.61 10.68 -2.30
CA LEU A 109 -12.14 9.42 -1.71
C LEU A 109 -12.88 9.06 -0.40
N ASN A 110 -14.09 9.58 -0.21
CA ASN A 110 -14.98 9.43 0.95
C ASN A 110 -14.52 10.22 2.20
N ASN A 111 -13.24 10.16 2.56
CA ASN A 111 -12.70 10.90 3.71
C ASN A 111 -11.80 12.09 3.32
N GLU A 112 -11.48 12.22 2.03
CA GLU A 112 -10.53 13.19 1.50
C GLU A 112 -10.95 13.58 0.08
N ILE A 113 -10.68 14.83 -0.31
CA ILE A 113 -10.80 15.30 -1.69
C ILE A 113 -9.40 15.51 -2.26
N ILE A 114 -9.11 14.86 -3.39
CA ILE A 114 -7.88 15.08 -4.17
C ILE A 114 -8.19 15.98 -5.35
N ILE A 115 -7.28 16.91 -5.65
CA ILE A 115 -7.35 17.79 -6.81
C ILE A 115 -6.22 17.44 -7.78
N LEU A 116 -6.57 17.11 -9.02
CA LEU A 116 -5.63 16.78 -10.10
C LEU A 116 -5.83 17.70 -11.30
N ASP A 117 -4.86 17.76 -12.21
CA ASP A 117 -5.04 18.35 -13.54
C ASP A 117 -6.07 17.55 -14.35
N ASP A 118 -7.00 18.24 -15.02
CA ASP A 118 -7.99 17.61 -15.89
C ASP A 118 -7.37 17.24 -17.24
N ASN A 119 -7.35 15.93 -17.54
CA ASN A 119 -6.93 15.40 -18.83
C ASN A 119 -8.12 14.88 -19.64
N ASN A 120 -9.23 15.62 -19.63
CA ASN A 120 -10.53 15.24 -20.20
C ASN A 120 -11.16 14.02 -19.52
N TYR A 121 -11.16 13.99 -18.19
CA TYR A 121 -11.80 12.88 -17.45
C TYR A 121 -13.33 12.95 -17.48
N ASP A 122 -14.04 11.87 -17.17
CA ASP A 122 -15.50 11.87 -17.17
C ASP A 122 -16.04 12.17 -15.76
N ILE A 123 -16.88 13.21 -15.64
CA ILE A 123 -17.51 13.56 -14.36
C ILE A 123 -18.53 12.50 -13.95
N ASN A 124 -18.73 12.34 -12.64
CA ASN A 124 -19.60 11.36 -12.00
C ASN A 124 -19.21 9.89 -12.21
N LYS A 125 -18.05 9.61 -12.82
CA LYS A 125 -17.51 8.25 -12.94
C LYS A 125 -16.67 7.87 -11.72
N LEU A 126 -16.73 6.58 -11.36
CA LEU A 126 -15.76 5.98 -10.45
C LEU A 126 -14.48 5.70 -11.22
N CYS A 127 -13.33 5.98 -10.61
CA CYS A 127 -12.03 5.76 -11.22
C CYS A 127 -11.05 5.14 -10.21
N VAL A 128 -10.00 4.51 -10.73
CA VAL A 128 -8.89 4.02 -9.91
C VAL A 128 -7.85 5.11 -9.78
N ILE A 129 -7.42 5.40 -8.56
CA ILE A 129 -6.42 6.42 -8.24
C ILE A 129 -5.24 5.78 -7.59
N LYS A 130 -4.06 6.02 -8.17
CA LYS A 130 -2.80 5.76 -7.50
C LYS A 130 -2.57 6.88 -6.49
N VAL A 131 -2.49 6.52 -5.22
CA VAL A 131 -2.08 7.40 -4.13
C VAL A 131 -0.68 7.01 -3.66
N ASP A 132 0.22 7.98 -3.68
CA ASP A 132 1.64 7.86 -3.35
C ASP A 132 2.10 9.20 -2.74
N SER A 133 3.02 9.16 -1.78
CA SER A 133 3.72 10.33 -1.21
C SER A 133 4.15 11.40 -2.23
N LYS A 134 4.45 11.02 -3.47
CA LYS A 134 4.99 11.94 -4.48
C LYS A 134 3.94 12.51 -5.42
N ILE A 135 3.12 11.65 -6.03
CA ILE A 135 2.22 12.04 -7.12
C ILE A 135 0.96 11.17 -7.08
N ASN A 136 -0.19 11.84 -6.97
CA ASN A 136 -1.50 11.23 -7.15
C ASN A 136 -1.89 11.25 -8.63
N LYS A 137 -2.49 10.17 -9.14
CA LYS A 137 -2.89 10.07 -10.55
C LYS A 137 -4.08 9.14 -10.72
N ILE A 138 -5.04 9.52 -11.58
CA ILE A 138 -6.06 8.58 -12.09
C ILE A 138 -5.39 7.58 -13.04
N CYS A 139 -5.55 6.30 -12.74
CA CYS A 139 -4.87 5.21 -13.42
C CYS A 139 -5.50 4.86 -14.77
N SER A 140 -4.62 4.63 -15.74
CA SER A 140 -4.90 3.90 -16.96
C SER A 140 -4.73 2.39 -16.80
N PHE A 141 -5.21 1.60 -17.77
CA PHE A 141 -4.95 0.16 -17.81
C PHE A 141 -3.46 -0.17 -17.80
N LYS A 142 -2.62 0.68 -18.41
CA LYS A 142 -1.15 0.58 -18.38
C LYS A 142 -0.57 0.83 -16.99
N ASP A 143 -1.05 1.84 -16.27
CA ASP A 143 -0.59 2.11 -14.90
C ASP A 143 -0.86 0.91 -13.97
N LEU A 144 -1.97 0.21 -14.22
CA LEU A 144 -2.39 -1.00 -13.53
C LEU A 144 -1.75 -2.29 -14.08
N LYS A 145 -0.96 -2.21 -15.16
CA LYS A 145 -0.36 -3.39 -15.82
C LYS A 145 -1.38 -4.43 -16.26
N ILE A 146 -2.60 -4.00 -16.62
CA ILE A 146 -3.66 -4.85 -17.17
C ILE A 146 -3.46 -5.01 -18.68
N SER A 147 -3.10 -3.92 -19.36
CA SER A 147 -2.80 -3.91 -20.80
C SER A 147 -1.79 -2.80 -21.13
N SER A 148 -1.43 -2.65 -22.40
CA SER A 148 -0.60 -1.53 -22.89
C SER A 148 -1.38 -0.23 -23.13
N SER A 149 -2.70 -0.22 -22.92
CA SER A 149 -3.55 0.95 -23.21
C SER A 149 -3.37 2.08 -22.18
N ASN A 150 -3.34 3.32 -22.67
CA ASN A 150 -3.37 4.52 -21.82
C ASN A 150 -4.81 4.94 -21.45
N ASP A 151 -5.83 4.19 -21.86
CA ASP A 151 -7.22 4.48 -21.51
C ASP A 151 -7.42 4.40 -19.99
N ILE A 152 -8.20 5.35 -19.48
CA ILE A 152 -8.51 5.46 -18.06
C ILE A 152 -9.41 4.33 -17.61
N VAL A 153 -9.15 3.80 -16.42
CA VAL A 153 -10.02 2.79 -15.81
C VAL A 153 -11.15 3.48 -15.07
N TYR A 154 -12.34 3.40 -15.65
CA TYR A 154 -13.58 3.68 -14.97
C TYR A 154 -14.23 2.40 -14.46
N LEU A 155 -14.90 2.50 -13.32
CA LEU A 155 -15.62 1.40 -12.68
C LEU A 155 -17.11 1.72 -12.67
N GLU A 156 -17.93 0.68 -12.67
CA GLU A 156 -19.38 0.83 -12.49
C GLU A 156 -19.75 0.94 -11.00
N GLU A 157 -20.83 1.66 -10.66
CA GLU A 157 -21.22 1.90 -9.26
C GLU A 157 -21.60 0.62 -8.49
N ASN A 158 -21.93 -0.46 -9.19
CA ASN A 158 -22.21 -1.78 -8.61
C ASN A 158 -20.94 -2.62 -8.40
N GLU A 159 -19.81 -2.25 -9.00
CA GLU A 159 -18.53 -2.98 -8.89
C GLU A 159 -17.67 -2.48 -7.74
N ALA A 160 -17.87 -1.22 -7.33
CA ALA A 160 -16.97 -0.55 -6.42
C ALA A 160 -17.61 0.54 -5.55
N LYS A 161 -16.97 0.82 -4.41
CA LYS A 161 -17.34 1.91 -3.49
C LYS A 161 -16.22 2.94 -3.38
N VAL A 162 -16.60 4.21 -3.31
CA VAL A 162 -15.65 5.32 -3.10
C VAL A 162 -14.85 5.12 -1.80
N GLY A 163 -13.55 5.36 -1.87
CA GLY A 163 -12.59 5.21 -0.77
C GLY A 163 -12.14 3.77 -0.51
N GLN A 164 -12.66 2.77 -1.21
CA GLN A 164 -12.19 1.39 -1.07
C GLN A 164 -10.84 1.19 -1.75
N ASN A 165 -10.03 0.25 -1.24
CA ASN A 165 -8.83 -0.20 -1.94
C ASN A 165 -9.21 -0.92 -3.24
N PHE A 166 -8.52 -0.57 -4.32
CA PHE A 166 -8.60 -1.27 -5.59
C PHE A 166 -7.47 -2.29 -5.69
N TYR A 167 -7.83 -3.54 -5.97
CA TYR A 167 -6.87 -4.64 -6.09
C TYR A 167 -6.92 -5.24 -7.48
N ILE A 168 -5.73 -5.52 -8.02
CA ILE A 168 -5.58 -6.22 -9.28
C ILE A 168 -5.31 -7.67 -8.93
N SER A 169 -6.29 -8.55 -9.08
CA SER A 169 -6.00 -9.97 -9.09
C SER A 169 -5.33 -10.29 -10.41
N LYS A 170 -4.03 -10.60 -10.38
CA LYS A 170 -3.45 -11.36 -11.49
C LYS A 170 -4.09 -12.75 -11.40
N GLY A 171 -4.92 -13.09 -12.39
CA GLY A 171 -5.38 -14.46 -12.55
C GLY A 171 -4.18 -15.39 -12.55
N VAL A 172 -4.28 -16.46 -11.75
CA VAL A 172 -3.31 -17.55 -11.68
C VAL A 172 -3.17 -18.23 -13.03
#